data_AF-A0A7X6FMF2-F1
#
_entry.id   AF-A0A7X6FMF2-F1
#
_cell.length_a   1.000
_cell.length_b   1.000
_cell.length_c   1.000
_cell.angle_alpha   90.00
_cell.angle_beta   90.00
_cell.angle_gamma   90.00
#
_symmetry.space_group_name_H-M   'P 1'
#
loop_
_entity.id
_entity.type
_entity.pdbx_description
1 polymer ?
#
loop_
_entity_poly.entity_id
_entity_poly.type
_entity_poly.pdbx_seq_one_letter_code
_entity_poly.pdbx_strand_id
1 'polypeptide(L)' 'MASPARRINGLFVGIFFLGGALGSALAGTAWDFGGWVAVCAAAAGFGAVALITGLAERR' A
#
# COMPACT_ATOMS: atom_id res chain seq x y z
N MET A 1 -6.69 -0.68 30.16
CA MET A 1 -6.95 0.31 29.09
C MET A 1 -5.62 0.61 28.41
N ALA A 2 -5.40 0.21 27.15
CA ALA A 2 -4.14 0.48 26.46
C ALA A 2 -3.95 2.00 26.27
N SER A 3 -2.74 2.51 26.48
CA SER A 3 -2.45 3.94 26.29
C SER A 3 -2.76 4.37 24.84
N PRO A 4 -3.20 5.62 24.59
CA PRO A 4 -3.57 6.10 23.26
C PRO A 4 -2.52 5.82 22.17
N ALA A 5 -1.23 5.97 22.51
CA ALA A 5 -0.10 5.69 21.63
C ALA A 5 0.04 4.19 21.25
N ARG A 6 -0.27 3.26 22.17
CA ARG A 6 -0.17 1.81 21.91
C ARG A 6 -1.17 1.36 20.86
N ARG A 7 -2.35 1.98 20.82
CA ARG A 7 -3.40 1.67 19.82
C ARG A 7 -3.01 2.13 18.42
N ILE A 8 -2.43 3.32 18.32
CA ILE A 8 -1.95 3.88 17.05
C ILE A 8 -0.81 3.03 16.47
N ASN A 9 0.15 2.61 17.30
CA ASN A 9 1.23 1.72 16.86
C ASN A 9 0.71 0.36 16.34
N GLY A 10 -0.29 -0.23 17.02
CA GLY A 10 -0.92 -1.46 16.54
C GLY A 10 -1.66 -1.28 15.20
N LEU A 11 -2.38 -0.17 15.04
CA LEU A 11 -3.04 0.19 13.77
C LEU A 11 -2.03 0.39 12.65
N PHE A 12 -0.94 1.11 12.91
CA PHE A 12 0.14 1.33 11.95
C PHE A 12 0.68 0.00 11.41
N VAL A 13 1.06 -0.90 12.32
CA VAL A 13 1.59 -2.23 11.95
C VAL A 13 0.54 -3.05 11.20
N GLY A 14 -0.72 -3.05 11.66
CA GLY A 14 -1.81 -3.79 11.02
C GLY A 14 -2.07 -3.34 9.59
N ILE A 15 -2.09 -2.03 9.34
CA ILE A 15 -2.26 -1.48 7.99
C ILE A 15 -1.05 -1.80 7.11
N PHE A 16 0.17 -1.78 7.66
CA PHE A 16 1.38 -2.16 6.94
C PHE A 16 1.31 -3.61 6.44
N PHE A 17 0.89 -4.53 7.30
CA PHE A 17 0.68 -5.94 6.91
C PHE A 17 -0.43 -6.11 5.89
N LEU A 18 -1.54 -5.39 6.04
CA LEU A 18 -2.64 -5.42 5.09
C LEU A 18 -2.19 -4.96 3.69
N GLY A 19 -1.43 -3.86 3.63
CA GLY A 19 -0.82 -3.38 2.39
C GLY A 19 0.14 -4.38 1.77
N GLY A 20 0.99 -5.02 2.58
CA GLY A 20 1.89 -6.08 2.12
C GLY A 20 1.14 -7.27 1.50
N ALA A 21 0.08 -7.75 2.17
CA ALA A 21 -0.74 -8.85 1.67
C ALA A 21 -1.44 -8.52 0.35
N LEU A 22 -2.04 -7.32 0.25
CA LEU A 22 -2.67 -6.83 -0.97
C LEU A 22 -1.65 -6.69 -2.11
N GLY A 23 -0.47 -6.13 -1.83
CA GLY A 23 0.61 -6.00 -2.81
C GLY A 23 1.08 -7.36 -3.34
N SER A 24 1.26 -8.35 -2.45
CA SER A 24 1.64 -9.71 -2.85
C SER A 24 0.58 -10.39 -3.72
N ALA A 25 -0.71 -10.25 -3.37
CA ALA A 25 -1.80 -10.79 -4.19
C ALA A 25 -1.84 -10.14 -5.57
N LEU A 26 -1.70 -8.81 -5.64
CA LEU A 26 -1.73 -8.06 -6.89
C LEU A 26 -0.51 -8.32 -7.77
N ALA A 27 0.67 -8.54 -7.19
CA ALA A 27 1.87 -8.86 -7.95
C ALA A 27 1.71 -10.16 -8.76
N GLY A 28 1.11 -11.19 -8.16
CA GLY A 28 0.79 -12.44 -8.87
C GLY A 28 -0.19 -12.21 -10.01
N THR A 29 -1.29 -11.51 -9.75
CA THR A 29 -2.28 -11.22 -10.81
C THR A 29 -1.69 -10.35 -11.93
N ALA A 30 -0.87 -9.35 -11.61
CA ALA A 30 -0.25 -8.48 -12.58
C ALA A 30 0.77 -9.23 -13.45
N TRP A 31 1.49 -10.17 -12.87
CA TRP A 31 2.40 -11.05 -13.60
C TRP A 31 1.66 -11.86 -14.67
N ASP A 32 0.49 -12.41 -14.35
CA ASP A 32 -0.31 -13.19 -15.31
C ASP A 32 -0.83 -12.33 -16.48
N PHE A 33 -1.13 -11.05 -16.25
CA PHE A 33 -1.65 -10.14 -17.29
C PHE A 33 -0.58 -9.55 -18.21
N GLY A 34 0.64 -9.32 -17.71
CA GLY A 34 1.65 -8.60 -18.49
C GLY A 34 3.08 -8.74 -17.98
N GLY A 35 3.34 -9.78 -17.20
CA GLY A 35 4.65 -10.10 -16.66
C GLY A 35 5.24 -8.97 -15.82
N TRP A 36 6.56 -8.81 -15.93
CA TRP A 36 7.31 -7.86 -15.11
C TRP A 36 6.87 -6.41 -15.29
N VAL A 37 6.54 -6.00 -16.52
CA VAL A 37 6.13 -4.61 -16.81
C VAL A 37 4.82 -4.28 -16.11
N ALA A 38 3.84 -5.19 -16.12
CA ALA A 38 2.57 -4.99 -15.43
C ALA A 38 2.76 -4.93 -13.90
N VAL A 39 3.64 -5.74 -13.32
CA VAL A 39 3.99 -5.68 -11.89
C VAL A 39 4.59 -4.31 -11.54
N CYS A 40 5.56 -3.84 -12.33
CA CYS A 40 6.17 -2.52 -12.15
C CYS A 40 5.13 -1.38 -12.29
N ALA A 41 4.24 -1.47 -13.30
CA ALA A 41 3.18 -0.49 -13.51
C ALA A 41 2.19 -0.46 -12.34
N ALA A 42 1.81 -1.61 -11.78
CA ALA A 42 0.95 -1.69 -10.61
C ALA A 42 1.60 -1.02 -9.38
N ALA A 43 2.88 -1.30 -9.13
CA ALA A 43 3.63 -0.66 -8.03
C ALA A 43 3.74 0.87 -8.23
N ALA A 44 4.05 1.31 -9.45
CA ALA A 44 4.08 2.73 -9.78
C ALA A 44 2.72 3.40 -9.59
N GLY A 45 1.62 2.70 -9.93
CA GLY A 45 0.25 3.17 -9.72
C GLY A 45 -0.06 3.42 -8.24
N PHE A 46 0.29 2.49 -7.35
CA PHE A 46 0.15 2.70 -5.90
C PHE A 46 0.99 3.89 -5.40
N GLY A 47 2.23 4.03 -5.88
CA GLY A 47 3.09 5.16 -5.55
C GLY A 47 2.49 6.50 -6.01
N ALA A 48 1.93 6.54 -7.23
CA ALA A 48 1.27 7.73 -7.76
C ALA A 48 0.04 8.12 -6.94
N VAL A 49 -0.80 7.15 -6.55
CA VAL A 49 -1.96 7.40 -5.66
C VAL A 49 -1.49 8.00 -4.33
N ALA A 50 -0.46 7.41 -3.70
CA ALA A 50 0.09 7.91 -2.44
C ALA A 50 0.65 9.33 -2.56
N LEU A 51 1.30 9.65 -3.67
CA LEU A 51 1.78 11.01 -3.97
C LEU A 51 0.61 11.99 -4.13
N ILE A 52 -0.41 11.61 -4.90
CA ILE A 52 -1.58 12.47 -5.15
C ILE A 52 -2.31 12.77 -3.84
N THR A 53 -2.58 11.76 -3.01
CA THR A 53 -3.24 11.97 -1.71
C THR A 53 -2.40 12.85 -0.79
N GLY A 54 -1.09 12.58 -0.72
CA GLY A 54 -0.17 13.37 0.10
C GLY A 54 0.01 14.82 -0.40
N LEU A 55 -0.21 15.08 -1.70
CA LEU A 55 -0.25 16.44 -2.24
C LEU A 55 -1.61 17.11 -2.01
N ALA A 56 -2.70 16.35 -2.06
CA ALA A 56 -4.06 16.85 -1.79
C ALA A 56 -4.22 17.28 -0.32
N GLU A 57 -3.63 16.55 0.61
CA GLU A 57 -3.61 16.89 2.04
C GLU A 57 -2.76 18.13 2.39
N ARG A 58 -1.86 18.55 1.48
CA ARG A 58 -1.02 19.74 1.65
C ARG A 58 -1.66 21.02 1.09
N ARG A 59 -2.82 20.92 0.45
CA ARG A 59 -3.61 22.08 -0.02
C ARG A 59 -4.57 22.53 1.07
#